data_AF-A0A3E2H1F4-F1
#
_entry.id   AF-A0A3E2H1F4-F1
#
_cell.length_a   1.000
_cell.length_b   1.000
_cell.length_c   1.000
_cell.angle_alpha   90.00
_cell.angle_beta   90.00
_cell.angle_gamma   90.00
#
_symmetry.space_group_name_H-M   'P 1'
#
loop_
_entity.id
_entity.type
_entity.pdbx_description
1 polymer ?
#
loop_
_entity_poly.entity_id
_entity_poly.type
_entity_poly.pdbx_seq_one_letter_code
_entity_poly.pdbx_strand_id
1 'polypeptide(L)'
;MTESHAKRLQDALEWYFKNQDSDDRTTVTTTTCIFQLNISTLRKAIQRQLTPALPSVQPEGRLAFLKPYQREVLLAHICNQAYDRNPLNRAMVIQVATYLKSDRKEPSITWLRRFIKDNLTLHVITTKLIKKE
;
A
#
# COMPACT_ATOMS: atom_id res chain seq x y z
N MET A 1 -25.51 -24.71 -3.26
CA MET A 1 -25.07 -23.31 -3.09
C MET A 1 -23.61 -23.33 -2.66
N THR A 2 -22.69 -22.94 -3.55
CA THR A 2 -21.26 -22.85 -3.23
C THR A 2 -21.04 -21.59 -2.41
N GLU A 3 -20.91 -21.77 -1.10
CA GLU A 3 -20.56 -20.67 -0.20
C GLU A 3 -19.20 -20.09 -0.62
N SER A 4 -19.17 -18.78 -0.86
CA SER A 4 -17.97 -18.09 -1.36
C SER A 4 -16.82 -18.26 -0.37
N HIS A 5 -15.62 -18.56 -0.88
CA HIS A 5 -14.39 -18.66 -0.08
C HIS A 5 -14.15 -17.42 0.80
N ALA A 6 -14.56 -16.24 0.33
CA ALA A 6 -14.47 -15.00 1.10
C ALA A 6 -15.35 -15.02 2.36
N LYS A 7 -16.56 -15.57 2.25
CA LYS A 7 -17.49 -15.70 3.38
C LYS A 7 -16.96 -16.68 4.43
N ARG A 8 -16.47 -17.84 3.99
CA ARG A 8 -15.82 -18.82 4.88
C ARG A 8 -14.62 -18.25 5.64
N LEU A 9 -13.80 -17.43 4.97
CA LEU A 9 -12.67 -16.77 5.62
C LEU A 9 -13.11 -15.74 6.65
N GLN A 10 -14.19 -15.01 6.38
CA GLN A 10 -14.76 -14.03 7.32
C GLN A 10 -15.33 -14.72 8.56
N ASP A 11 -16.14 -15.77 8.37
CA ASP A 11 -16.72 -16.55 9.46
C ASP A 11 -15.63 -17.23 10.31
N ALA A 12 -14.56 -17.72 9.67
CA ALA A 12 -13.40 -18.30 10.35
C ALA A 12 -12.66 -17.28 11.23
N LEU A 13 -12.50 -16.04 10.76
CA LEU A 13 -11.87 -14.98 11.56
C LEU A 13 -12.73 -14.60 12.76
N GLU A 14 -14.04 -14.47 12.58
CA GLU A 14 -14.96 -14.15 13.66
C GLU A 14 -14.96 -15.25 14.73
N TRP A 15 -14.98 -16.52 14.31
CA TRP A 15 -14.87 -17.66 15.22
C TRP A 15 -13.53 -17.67 15.95
N TYR A 16 -12.42 -17.45 15.25
CA TYR A 16 -11.08 -17.42 15.83
C TYR A 16 -10.97 -16.36 16.94
N PHE A 17 -11.39 -15.11 16.68
CA PHE A 17 -11.29 -14.04 17.68
C PHE A 17 -12.24 -14.22 18.87
N LYS A 18 -13.36 -14.93 18.71
CA LYS A 18 -14.26 -15.26 19.82
C LYS A 18 -13.76 -16.40 20.70
N ASN A 19 -12.95 -17.31 20.15
CA ASN A 19 -12.48 -18.53 20.83
C ASN A 19 -10.96 -18.56 21.02
N GLN A 20 -10.31 -17.39 20.98
CA GLN A 20 -8.87 -17.27 21.18
C GLN A 20 -8.53 -17.58 22.63
N ASP A 21 -7.73 -18.62 22.85
CA ASP A 21 -7.14 -18.95 24.15
C ASP A 21 -5.69 -18.44 24.19
N SER A 22 -5.08 -18.49 25.37
CA SER A 22 -3.66 -18.23 25.61
C SER A 22 -2.71 -19.04 24.71
N ASP A 23 -3.14 -20.21 24.22
CA ASP A 23 -2.43 -21.00 23.21
C ASP A 23 -3.02 -20.82 21.80
N ASP A 24 -2.51 -19.80 21.11
CA ASP A 24 -2.89 -19.43 19.74
C ASP A 24 -2.78 -20.60 18.73
N ARG A 25 -1.87 -21.54 18.94
CA ARG A 25 -1.60 -22.61 17.97
C ARG A 25 -2.75 -23.60 17.86
N THR A 26 -3.41 -23.90 18.97
CA THR A 26 -4.55 -24.83 19.00
C THR A 26 -5.78 -24.19 18.35
N THR A 27 -6.09 -22.94 18.69
CA THR A 27 -7.20 -22.19 18.11
C THR A 27 -7.05 -22.04 16.59
N VAL A 28 -5.86 -21.73 16.07
CA VAL A 28 -5.61 -21.66 14.61
C VAL A 28 -5.88 -23.00 13.93
N THR A 29 -5.41 -24.10 14.51
CA THR A 29 -5.57 -25.44 13.94
C THR A 29 -7.05 -25.84 13.90
N THR A 30 -7.76 -25.68 15.02
CA THR A 30 -9.20 -25.96 15.13
C THR A 30 -10.01 -25.14 14.14
N THR A 31 -9.72 -23.84 14.01
CA THR A 31 -10.39 -22.96 13.06
C THR A 31 -10.18 -23.44 11.62
N THR A 32 -8.95 -23.83 11.25
CA THR A 32 -8.70 -24.32 9.88
C THR A 32 -9.41 -25.62 9.55
N CYS A 33 -9.57 -26.51 10.53
CA CYS A 33 -10.33 -27.75 10.37
C CYS A 33 -11.83 -27.49 10.20
N ILE A 34 -12.43 -26.61 11.02
CA ILE A 34 -13.87 -26.29 10.97
C ILE A 34 -14.25 -25.67 9.62
N PHE A 35 -13.47 -24.68 9.17
CA PHE A 35 -13.80 -23.89 7.98
C PHE A 35 -13.16 -24.42 6.68
N GLN A 36 -12.42 -25.54 6.77
CA GLN A 36 -11.68 -26.14 5.66
C GLN A 36 -10.77 -25.14 4.94
N LEU A 37 -10.02 -24.35 5.71
CA LEU A 37 -9.11 -23.32 5.21
C LEU A 37 -7.65 -23.77 5.32
N ASN A 38 -6.80 -23.25 4.43
CA ASN A 38 -5.37 -23.41 4.59
C ASN A 38 -4.86 -22.57 5.78
N ILE A 39 -4.05 -23.18 6.66
CA ILE A 39 -3.44 -22.52 7.83
C ILE A 39 -2.71 -21.22 7.45
N SER A 40 -2.03 -21.20 6.31
CA SER A 40 -1.32 -20.00 5.83
C SER A 40 -2.27 -18.86 5.46
N THR A 41 -3.46 -19.16 4.93
CA THR A 41 -4.50 -18.19 4.60
C THR A 41 -5.07 -17.58 5.87
N LEU A 42 -5.43 -18.42 6.84
CA LEU A 42 -5.97 -17.96 8.12
C LEU A 42 -4.95 -17.09 8.87
N ARG A 43 -3.70 -17.55 9.00
CA ARG A 43 -2.63 -16.77 9.66
C ARG A 43 -2.39 -15.40 9.02
N LYS A 44 -2.34 -15.32 7.68
CA LYS A 44 -2.21 -14.03 6.98
C LYS A 44 -3.39 -13.11 7.25
N ALA A 45 -4.59 -13.66 7.33
CA ALA A 45 -5.81 -12.90 7.59
C ALA A 45 -5.86 -12.40 9.04
N ILE A 46 -5.51 -13.24 10.01
CA ILE A 46 -5.34 -12.87 11.43
C ILE A 46 -4.28 -11.77 11.56
N GLN A 47 -3.11 -11.95 10.94
CA GLN A 47 -2.03 -10.95 10.99
C GLN A 47 -2.49 -9.60 10.43
N ARG A 48 -3.28 -9.59 9.35
CA ARG A 48 -3.84 -8.37 8.78
C ARG A 48 -4.86 -7.68 9.70
N GLN A 49 -5.59 -8.44 10.52
CA GLN A 49 -6.55 -7.91 11.48
C GLN A 49 -5.84 -7.39 12.75
N LEU A 50 -4.86 -8.14 13.26
CA LEU A 50 -4.10 -7.81 14.46
C LEU A 50 -3.06 -6.71 14.25
N THR A 51 -2.55 -6.58 13.03
CA THR A 51 -1.69 -5.44 12.67
C THR A 51 -2.63 -4.33 12.21
N PRO A 52 -2.98 -3.33 13.04
CA PRO A 52 -3.55 -2.11 12.51
C PRO A 52 -2.62 -1.64 11.41
N ALA A 53 -3.17 -1.21 10.28
CA ALA A 53 -2.40 -0.78 9.12
C ALA A 53 -1.48 0.39 9.51
N LEU A 54 -0.34 0.09 10.14
CA LEU A 54 0.78 0.98 10.18
C LEU A 54 1.14 1.17 8.72
N PRO A 55 1.24 2.43 8.25
CA PRO A 55 1.74 2.68 6.90
C PRO A 55 3.05 1.92 6.79
N SER A 56 3.10 1.00 5.82
CA SER A 56 4.26 0.20 5.43
C SER A 56 5.56 0.82 5.94
N VAL A 57 6.11 0.31 7.05
CA VAL A 57 7.50 0.59 7.40
C VAL A 57 8.29 -0.06 6.27
N GLN A 58 8.80 0.79 5.37
CA GLN A 58 9.53 0.34 4.20
C GLN A 58 10.69 -0.55 4.67
N PRO A 59 11.01 -1.62 3.94
CA PRO A 59 12.18 -2.42 4.27
C PRO A 59 13.41 -1.50 4.22
N GLU A 60 14.12 -1.39 5.35
CA GLU A 60 15.31 -0.56 5.60
C GLU A 60 16.49 -0.79 4.63
N GLY A 61 16.36 -1.68 3.65
CA GLY A 61 17.45 -2.05 2.74
C GLY A 61 17.62 -1.17 1.50
N ARG A 62 16.71 -0.23 1.19
CA ARG A 62 16.83 0.59 -0.02
C ARG A 62 16.66 2.07 0.30
N LEU A 63 17.76 2.83 0.22
CA LEU A 63 17.77 4.28 0.32
C LEU A 63 16.62 4.87 -0.52
N ALA A 64 15.70 5.55 0.15
CA ALA A 64 14.61 6.25 -0.52
C ALA A 64 15.22 7.25 -1.53
N PHE A 65 14.72 7.24 -2.76
CA PHE A 65 15.25 8.11 -3.81
C PHE A 65 15.19 9.60 -3.42
N LEU A 66 14.18 9.98 -2.63
CA LEU A 66 14.06 11.28 -1.96
C LEU A 66 14.18 11.11 -0.45
N LYS A 67 14.83 12.07 0.21
CA LYS A 67 14.80 12.23 1.66
C LYS A 67 13.37 12.58 2.13
N PRO A 68 13.02 12.34 3.41
CA PRO A 68 11.67 12.62 3.93
C PRO A 68 11.17 14.05 3.63
N TYR A 69 11.97 15.08 3.90
CA TYR A 69 11.58 16.46 3.62
C TYR A 69 11.36 16.74 2.12
N GLN A 70 12.17 16.15 1.24
CA GLN A 70 11.99 16.30 -0.22
C GLN A 70 10.68 15.63 -0.67
N ARG A 71 10.31 14.53 -0.02
CA ARG A 71 9.05 13.83 -0.26
C ARG A 71 7.86 14.71 0.09
N GLU A 72 7.91 15.39 1.23
CA GLU A 72 6.85 16.32 1.67
C GLU A 72 6.70 17.49 0.71
N VAL A 73 7.81 18.09 0.28
CA VAL A 73 7.80 19.18 -0.72
C VAL A 73 7.19 18.71 -2.05
N LEU A 74 7.55 17.52 -2.52
CA LEU A 74 6.96 16.94 -3.73
C LEU A 74 5.45 16.72 -3.58
N LEU A 75 5.01 16.20 -2.44
CA LEU A 75 3.58 15.98 -2.15
C LEU A 75 2.81 17.30 -2.11
N ALA A 76 3.32 18.30 -1.40
CA ALA A 76 2.72 19.63 -1.34
C ALA A 76 2.60 20.25 -2.74
N HIS A 77 3.64 20.12 -3.57
CA HIS A 77 3.59 20.58 -4.95
C HIS A 77 2.50 19.87 -5.77
N ILE A 78 2.39 18.55 -5.68
CA ILE A 78 1.35 17.79 -6.37
C ILE A 78 -0.05 18.21 -5.90
N CYS A 79 -0.25 18.39 -4.59
CA CYS A 79 -1.51 18.86 -4.03
C CYS A 79 -1.89 20.27 -4.53
N ASN A 80 -0.92 21.19 -4.61
CA ASN A 80 -1.15 22.53 -5.15
C ASN A 80 -1.54 22.49 -6.63
N GLN A 81 -0.83 21.68 -7.43
CA GLN A 81 -1.18 21.50 -8.85
C GLN A 81 -2.59 20.91 -9.01
N ALA A 82 -2.98 19.97 -8.14
CA ALA A 82 -4.31 19.39 -8.15
C ALA A 82 -5.38 20.43 -7.77
N TYR A 83 -5.10 21.28 -6.79
CA TYR A 83 -5.97 22.39 -6.38
C TYR A 83 -6.19 23.38 -7.52
N ASP A 84 -5.12 23.73 -8.23
CA ASP A 84 -5.14 24.62 -9.41
C ASP A 84 -5.79 23.97 -10.64
N ARG A 85 -6.30 22.73 -10.52
CA ARG A 85 -6.86 21.92 -11.61
C ARG A 85 -5.86 21.67 -12.75
N ASN A 86 -4.58 21.81 -12.47
CA ASN A 86 -3.54 21.45 -13.41
C ASN A 86 -3.47 19.93 -13.54
N PRO A 87 -3.21 19.44 -14.76
CA PRO A 87 -3.35 18.03 -15.00
C PRO A 87 -2.12 17.28 -14.47
N LEU A 88 -2.36 16.41 -13.48
CA LEU A 88 -1.34 15.63 -12.82
C LEU A 88 -0.90 14.47 -13.72
N ASN A 89 0.28 14.59 -14.31
CA ASN A 89 0.89 13.55 -15.14
C ASN A 89 2.21 13.05 -14.55
N ARG A 90 2.63 11.88 -15.01
CA ARG A 90 3.86 11.22 -14.53
C ARG A 90 5.13 12.03 -14.79
N ALA A 91 5.18 12.75 -15.91
CA ALA A 91 6.35 13.53 -16.30
C ALA A 91 6.60 14.69 -15.33
N MET A 92 5.54 15.37 -14.90
CA MET A 92 5.60 16.43 -13.88
C MET A 92 6.21 15.90 -12.58
N VAL A 93 5.74 14.74 -12.10
CA VAL A 93 6.26 14.15 -10.85
C VAL A 93 7.74 13.77 -10.98
N ILE A 94 8.14 13.21 -12.12
CA ILE A 94 9.55 12.90 -12.40
C ILE A 94 10.37 14.19 -12.40
N GLN A 95 9.94 15.22 -13.13
CA GLN A 95 10.68 16.47 -13.27
C GLN A 95 10.89 17.17 -11.92
N VAL A 96 9.84 17.26 -11.10
CA VAL A 96 9.94 17.88 -9.77
C VAL A 96 10.79 17.02 -8.84
N ALA A 97 10.64 15.69 -8.86
CA ALA A 97 11.49 14.80 -8.06
C ALA A 97 12.98 14.89 -8.47
N THR A 98 13.28 15.02 -9.75
CA THR A 98 14.64 15.27 -10.27
C THR A 98 15.18 16.60 -9.79
N TYR A 99 14.37 17.66 -9.82
CA TYR A 99 14.75 19.00 -9.37
C TYR A 99 15.05 19.06 -7.87
N LEU A 100 14.22 18.37 -7.06
CA LEU A 100 14.41 18.30 -5.62
C LEU A 100 15.66 17.53 -5.20
N LYS A 101 16.23 16.72 -6.11
CA LYS A 101 17.41 15.93 -5.84
C LYS A 101 18.68 16.69 -6.19
N SER A 102 19.62 16.73 -5.25
CA SER A 102 20.87 17.49 -5.41
C SER A 102 21.74 17.03 -6.58
N ASP A 103 21.67 15.74 -6.95
CA ASP A 103 22.43 15.16 -8.06
C ASP A 103 21.71 15.26 -9.41
N ARG A 104 20.50 15.83 -9.47
CA ARG A 104 19.62 15.89 -10.65
C ARG A 104 19.45 14.54 -11.37
N LYS A 105 19.64 13.44 -10.67
CA LYS A 105 19.43 12.11 -11.24
C LYS A 105 17.94 11.87 -11.36
N GLU A 106 17.49 11.36 -12.50
CA GLU A 106 16.08 11.04 -12.66
C GLU A 106 15.66 9.80 -11.84
N PRO A 107 14.47 9.82 -11.22
CA PRO A 107 13.91 8.62 -10.60
C PRO A 107 13.54 7.58 -11.65
N SER A 108 13.76 6.31 -11.30
CA SER A 108 13.28 5.20 -12.13
C SER A 108 11.74 5.15 -12.20
N ILE A 109 11.20 4.62 -13.30
CA ILE A 109 9.75 4.35 -13.44
C ILE A 109 9.24 3.45 -12.29
N THR A 110 10.05 2.49 -11.85
CA THR A 110 9.71 1.62 -10.71
C THR A 110 9.56 2.40 -9.41
N TRP A 111 10.41 3.39 -9.17
CA TRP A 111 10.26 4.29 -8.03
C TRP A 111 8.96 5.09 -8.14
N LEU A 112 8.67 5.68 -9.30
CA LEU A 112 7.45 6.46 -9.51
C LEU A 112 6.19 5.63 -9.25
N ARG A 113 6.14 4.39 -9.75
CA ARG A 113 5.00 3.48 -9.51
C ARG A 113 4.82 3.19 -8.02
N ARG A 114 5.91 2.96 -7.28
CA ARG A 114 5.85 2.77 -5.82
C ARG A 114 5.41 4.04 -5.11
N PHE A 115 5.98 5.19 -5.47
CA PHE A 115 5.63 6.48 -4.90
C PHE A 115 4.14 6.81 -5.07
N ILE A 116 3.56 6.56 -6.24
CA ILE A 116 2.13 6.75 -6.47
C ILE A 116 1.31 5.72 -5.69
N LYS A 117 1.73 4.45 -5.66
CA LYS A 117 1.02 3.38 -4.93
C LYS A 117 0.99 3.63 -3.41
N ASP A 118 2.07 4.15 -2.86
CA ASP A 118 2.23 4.41 -1.42
C ASP A 118 1.45 5.65 -0.96
N ASN A 119 0.92 6.46 -1.90
CA ASN A 119 0.15 7.67 -1.61
C ASN A 119 -1.20 7.60 -2.33
N LEU A 120 -2.21 6.99 -1.69
CA LEU A 120 -3.55 6.74 -2.26
C LEU A 120 -4.23 8.03 -2.80
N THR A 121 -3.90 9.20 -2.26
CA THR A 121 -4.39 10.50 -2.75
C THR A 121 -3.91 10.85 -4.16
N LEU A 122 -2.90 10.14 -4.67
CA LEU A 122 -2.29 10.37 -5.98
C LEU A 122 -2.81 9.44 -7.09
N HIS A 123 -3.86 8.64 -6.84
CA HIS A 123 -4.43 7.75 -7.86
C HIS A 123 -4.97 8.47 -9.10
N VAL A 124 -5.21 9.78 -9.01
CA VAL A 124 -5.68 10.64 -10.11
C VAL A 124 -4.56 10.95 -11.13
N ILE A 125 -3.29 10.66 -10.82
CA ILE A 125 -2.17 10.91 -11.76
C ILE A 125 -2.34 10.04 -13.00
N THR A 126 -2.67 10.70 -14.12
CA THR A 126 -2.97 10.02 -15.38
C THR A 126 -1.69 9.61 -16.11
N THR A 127 -1.80 8.52 -16.88
CA THR A 127 -0.72 7.96 -17.70
C THR A 127 -0.54 8.66 -19.05
N LYS A 128 -1.45 9.56 -19.42
CA LYS A 128 -1.40 10.24 -20.72
C LYS A 128 -0.38 11.37 -20.65
N LEU A 129 0.62 11.30 -21.52
CA LEU A 129 1.53 12.41 -21.79
C LEU A 129 0.69 13.57 -22.30
N ILE A 130 0.69 14.67 -21.56
CA ILE A 130 0.03 15.89 -22.00
C ILE A 130 1.02 16.52 -22.96
N LYS A 131 0.75 16.35 -24.26
CA LYS A 131 1.39 17.17 -25.27
C LYS A 131 1.03 18.61 -24.93
N LYS A 132 2.04 19.41 -24.66
CA LYS A 132 1.92 20.87 -24.71
C LYS A 132 1.49 21.20 -26.15
N GLU A 133 0.32 21.83 -26.30
CA GLU A 133 -0.01 22.58 -27.51
C GLU A 133 0.89 23.81 -27.63
#